data_AF-A0A3B3ITZ7-F1
#
_entry.id   AF-A0A3B3ITZ7-F1
#
_cell.length_a   1.000
_cell.length_b   1.000
_cell.length_c   1.000
_cell.angle_alpha   90.00
_cell.angle_beta   90.00
_cell.angle_gamma   90.00
#
_symmetry.space_group_name_H-M   'P 1'
#
loop_
_entity.id
_entity.type
_entity.pdbx_description
1 polymer ?
#
loop_
_entity_poly.entity_id
_entity_poly.type
_entity_poly.pdbx_seq_one_letter_code
_entity_poly.pdbx_strand_id
1 'polypeptide(L)'
;CGALLACLLLVLPVSEANFLSKQQASQVLVRKRRANSLLEETKQGNLERECIEELCNKEEAREVFENDPETDYFYPKYLAPCCVTQAGVLWPALSSLQLLSPWFK
;
A
#
# COMPACT_ATOMS: atom_id res chain seq x y z
N CYS A 1 19.91 -13.66 49.98
CA CYS A 1 20.21 -14.07 48.60
C CYS A 1 19.10 -14.87 47.92
N GLY A 2 18.50 -15.90 48.55
CA GLY A 2 17.51 -16.76 47.87
C GLY A 2 16.17 -16.10 47.48
N ALA A 3 15.68 -15.15 48.28
CA ALA A 3 14.40 -14.48 47.99
C ALA A 3 14.42 -13.60 46.73
N LEU A 4 15.57 -12.99 46.41
CA LEU A 4 15.73 -12.17 45.19
C LEU A 4 15.80 -13.04 43.93
N LEU A 5 16.43 -14.21 44.01
CA LEU A 5 16.45 -15.21 42.93
C LEU A 5 15.07 -15.83 42.70
N ALA A 6 14.31 -16.09 43.76
CA ALA A 6 12.94 -16.59 43.67
C ALA A 6 12.00 -15.54 43.05
N CYS A 7 12.15 -14.25 43.40
CA CYS A 7 11.43 -13.17 42.73
C CYS A 7 11.77 -13.13 41.24
N LEU A 8 13.06 -13.20 40.87
CA LEU A 8 13.50 -13.17 39.46
C LEU A 8 12.89 -14.29 38.63
N LEU A 9 12.70 -15.48 39.21
CA LEU A 9 12.04 -16.63 38.57
C LEU A 9 10.52 -16.44 38.41
N LEU A 10 9.87 -15.66 39.29
CA LEU A 10 8.45 -15.35 39.19
C LEU A 10 8.13 -14.22 38.19
N VAL A 11 9.09 -13.33 37.90
CA VAL A 11 8.91 -12.23 36.92
C VAL A 11 9.29 -12.60 35.49
N LEU A 12 9.64 -13.86 35.21
CA LEU A 12 9.81 -14.37 33.86
C LEU A 12 8.51 -15.09 33.44
N PRO A 13 7.42 -14.39 33.06
CA PRO A 13 6.45 -15.04 32.22
C PRO A 13 7.19 -15.40 30.93
N VAL A 14 7.32 -16.70 30.67
CA VAL A 14 7.54 -17.22 29.32
C VAL A 14 6.47 -16.56 28.47
N SER A 15 6.84 -15.53 27.71
CA SER A 15 6.00 -15.02 26.66
C SER A 15 5.92 -16.15 25.64
N GLU A 16 4.84 -16.93 25.67
CA GLU A 16 4.46 -17.72 24.51
C GLU A 16 4.09 -16.71 23.42
N ALA A 17 5.11 -16.34 22.64
CA ALA A 17 4.91 -15.51 21.49
C ALA A 17 4.22 -16.37 20.43
N ASN A 18 2.90 -16.31 20.41
CA ASN A 18 2.08 -16.85 19.34
C ASN A 18 2.30 -16.01 18.08
N PHE A 19 3.44 -16.21 17.43
CA PHE A 19 3.75 -15.56 16.17
C PHE A 19 2.78 -16.06 15.10
N LEU A 20 2.10 -15.11 14.45
CA LEU A 20 1.37 -15.41 13.22
C LEU A 20 2.35 -15.95 12.18
N SER A 21 1.91 -16.93 11.39
CA SER A 21 2.66 -17.35 10.20
C SER A 21 2.86 -16.14 9.28
N LYS A 22 3.94 -16.13 8.48
CA LYS A 22 4.21 -15.05 7.52
C LYS A 22 2.98 -14.72 6.66
N GLN A 23 2.29 -15.77 6.19
CA GLN A 23 1.07 -15.63 5.38
C GLN A 23 -0.08 -14.94 6.13
N GLN A 24 -0.29 -15.26 7.41
CA GLN A 24 -1.31 -14.60 8.23
C GLN A 24 -0.91 -13.17 8.60
N ALA A 25 0.37 -12.94 8.92
CA ALA A 25 0.89 -11.62 9.26
C ALA A 25 0.77 -10.64 8.07
N SER A 26 1.03 -11.11 6.84
CA SER A 26 0.89 -10.31 5.61
C SER A 26 -0.55 -9.91 5.28
N GLN A 27 -1.55 -10.62 5.82
CA GLN A 27 -2.96 -10.24 5.67
C GLN A 27 -3.38 -9.14 6.65
N VAL A 28 -2.71 -9.05 7.80
CA VAL A 28 -3.01 -8.04 8.84
C VAL A 28 -2.20 -6.76 8.61
N LEU A 29 -0.94 -6.88 8.19
CA LEU A 29 -0.03 -5.76 7.95
C LEU A 29 0.08 -5.46 6.45
N VAL A 30 -0.94 -4.80 5.89
CA VAL A 30 -0.86 -4.27 4.52
C VAL A 30 0.04 -3.03 4.54
N ARG A 31 1.33 -3.21 4.23
CA ARG A 31 2.25 -2.08 4.05
C ARG A 31 2.01 -1.43 2.70
N LYS A 32 1.55 -0.18 2.71
CA LYS A 32 1.59 0.67 1.52
C LYS A 32 3.03 0.98 1.13
N ARG A 33 3.34 0.89 -0.17
CA ARG A 33 4.61 1.37 -0.70
C ARG A 33 4.62 2.91 -0.62
N ARG A 34 5.80 3.50 -0.41
CA ARG A 34 5.97 4.96 -0.36
C ARG A 34 6.22 5.46 -1.77
N ALA A 35 5.44 6.46 -2.19
CA ALA A 35 5.74 7.25 -3.39
C ALA A 35 6.96 8.14 -3.18
N ASN A 36 7.51 8.67 -4.28
CA ASN A 36 8.52 9.73 -4.31
C ASN A 36 9.84 9.36 -3.60
N SER A 37 10.41 8.20 -3.92
CA SER A 37 11.71 7.75 -3.45
C SER A 37 12.90 8.39 -4.21
N LEU A 38 14.10 8.39 -3.62
CA LEU A 38 15.29 8.97 -4.27
C LEU A 38 15.57 8.26 -5.60
N LEU A 39 15.62 9.03 -6.70
CA LEU A 39 15.80 8.56 -8.09
C LEU A 39 14.60 7.82 -8.70
N GLU A 40 13.41 7.87 -8.09
CA GLU A 40 12.16 7.29 -8.64
C GLU A 40 11.91 7.69 -10.10
N GLU A 41 12.08 8.98 -10.39
CA GLU A 41 11.91 9.62 -11.71
C GLU A 41 12.73 8.99 -12.85
N THR A 42 13.75 8.18 -12.52
CA THR A 42 14.54 7.45 -13.53
C THR A 42 13.88 6.16 -14.01
N LYS A 43 12.83 5.71 -13.32
CA LYS A 43 12.06 4.53 -13.69
C LYS A 43 10.99 4.94 -14.71
N GLN A 44 10.65 4.02 -15.61
CA GLN A 44 9.51 4.19 -16.51
C GLN A 44 8.20 4.26 -15.70
N GLY A 45 7.33 5.23 -16.00
CA GLY A 45 6.00 5.37 -15.42
C GLY A 45 5.22 4.05 -15.43
N ASN A 46 4.63 3.67 -14.30
CA ASN A 46 3.89 2.42 -14.19
C ASN A 46 2.62 2.58 -13.35
N LEU A 47 1.46 2.34 -13.98
CA LEU A 47 0.15 2.53 -13.35
C LEU A 47 0.02 1.79 -12.03
N GLU A 48 0.33 0.50 -12.02
CA GLU A 48 0.25 -0.35 -10.83
C GLU A 48 1.14 0.18 -9.71
N ARG A 49 2.39 0.54 -10.00
CA ARG A 49 3.32 1.05 -8.99
C ARG A 49 2.89 2.40 -8.45
N GLU A 50 2.65 3.37 -9.31
CA GLU A 50 2.56 4.78 -8.92
C GLU A 50 1.17 5.19 -8.45
N CYS A 51 0.11 4.70 -9.11
CA CYS A 51 -1.26 5.13 -8.83
C CYS A 51 -2.13 4.09 -8.13
N ILE A 52 -1.67 2.83 -7.99
CA ILE A 52 -2.44 1.73 -7.39
C ILE A 52 -1.82 1.28 -6.07
N GLU A 53 -0.55 0.88 -6.12
CA GLU A 53 0.24 0.54 -4.94
C GLU A 53 0.55 1.81 -4.13
N GLU A 54 0.88 2.90 -4.83
CA GLU A 54 1.22 4.22 -4.29
C GLU A 54 0.10 5.26 -4.55
N LEU A 55 0.30 6.48 -4.02
CA LEU A 55 -0.57 7.62 -4.31
C LEU A 55 0.17 8.54 -5.29
N CYS A 56 -0.34 8.65 -6.52
CA CYS A 56 0.25 9.50 -7.55
C CYS A 56 -0.38 10.89 -7.63
N ASN A 57 0.41 11.87 -8.06
CA ASN A 57 0.01 13.20 -8.50
C ASN A 57 -0.35 13.21 -10.00
N LYS A 58 -0.78 14.35 -10.54
CA LYS A 58 -1.24 14.43 -11.94
C LYS A 58 -0.11 14.19 -12.94
N GLU A 59 1.11 14.62 -12.63
CA GLU A 59 2.26 14.49 -13.51
C GLU A 59 2.72 13.04 -13.60
N GLU A 60 2.80 12.33 -12.47
CA GLU A 60 3.07 10.88 -12.44
C GLU A 60 2.00 10.12 -13.24
N ALA A 61 0.71 10.48 -13.11
CA ALA A 61 -0.34 9.90 -13.94
C ALA A 61 -0.16 10.21 -15.44
N ARG A 62 0.36 11.39 -15.81
CA ARG A 62 0.70 11.75 -17.19
C ARG A 62 1.86 10.94 -17.74
N GLU A 63 2.86 10.66 -16.91
CA GLU A 63 4.01 9.83 -17.26
C GLU A 63 3.63 8.37 -17.49
N VAL A 64 2.62 7.86 -16.79
CA VAL A 64 2.08 6.51 -16.99
C VAL A 64 1.44 6.33 -18.37
N PHE A 65 0.68 7.32 -18.84
CA PHE A 65 -0.07 7.20 -20.12
C PHE A 65 0.67 7.84 -21.32
N GLU A 66 1.71 8.64 -21.06
CA GLU A 66 2.49 9.40 -22.04
C GLU A 66 1.65 10.37 -22.90
N ASN A 67 0.43 10.70 -22.47
CA ASN A 67 -0.50 11.59 -23.18
C ASN A 67 -1.52 12.28 -22.27
N ASP A 68 -1.97 13.45 -22.70
CA ASP A 68 -2.90 14.30 -21.94
C ASP A 68 -4.37 13.81 -21.93
N PRO A 69 -4.97 13.37 -23.05
CA PRO A 69 -6.40 13.03 -23.09
C PRO A 69 -6.78 11.89 -22.13
N GLU A 70 -5.92 10.89 -22.03
CA GLU A 70 -6.08 9.71 -21.18
C GLU A 70 -5.89 10.07 -19.71
N THR A 71 -4.89 10.90 -19.42
CA THR A 71 -4.64 11.44 -18.09
C THR A 71 -5.82 12.26 -17.60
N ASP A 72 -6.37 13.12 -18.46
CA ASP A 72 -7.54 13.94 -18.15
C ASP A 72 -8.82 13.11 -17.98
N TYR A 73 -8.90 11.94 -18.61
CA TYR A 73 -9.98 10.98 -18.39
C TYR A 73 -9.83 10.20 -17.07
N PHE A 74 -8.61 9.78 -16.74
CA PHE A 74 -8.30 8.92 -15.60
C PHE A 74 -8.24 9.71 -14.28
N TYR A 75 -7.47 10.79 -14.23
CA TYR A 75 -7.08 11.47 -12.98
C TYR A 75 -8.27 12.03 -12.18
N PRO A 76 -9.30 12.65 -12.79
CA PRO A 76 -10.48 13.08 -12.04
C PRO A 76 -11.27 11.94 -11.40
N LYS A 77 -11.26 10.76 -12.02
CA LYS A 77 -11.93 9.55 -11.49
C LYS A 77 -11.12 8.92 -10.38
N TYR A 78 -9.80 8.93 -10.51
CA TYR A 78 -8.87 8.51 -9.47
C TYR A 78 -9.05 9.34 -8.18
N LEU A 79 -9.24 10.66 -8.30
CA LEU A 79 -9.48 11.56 -7.17
C LEU A 79 -10.88 11.47 -6.55
N ALA A 80 -11.81 10.72 -7.14
CA ALA A 80 -13.18 10.66 -6.65
C ALA A 80 -13.23 10.10 -5.22
N PRO A 81 -14.07 10.65 -4.31
CA PRO A 81 -14.10 10.27 -2.88
C PRO A 81 -14.33 8.78 -2.59
N CYS A 82 -14.94 8.05 -3.54
CA CYS A 82 -15.11 6.60 -3.49
C CYS A 82 -13.77 5.83 -3.54
N CYS A 83 -12.74 6.38 -4.17
CA CYS A 83 -11.43 5.74 -4.38
C CYS A 83 -10.34 6.30 -3.46
N VAL A 84 -10.59 7.43 -2.80
CA VAL A 84 -9.62 8.16 -1.97
C VAL A 84 -10.13 8.30 -0.52
N THR A 85 -10.57 7.22 0.13
CA THR A 85 -10.80 7.31 1.58
C THR A 85 -9.51 7.04 2.34
N GLN A 86 -9.00 8.13 2.93
CA GLN A 86 -8.13 8.39 4.10
C GLN A 86 -7.35 7.28 4.86
N ALA A 87 -7.43 6.01 4.50
CA ALA A 87 -6.78 4.90 5.20
C ALA A 87 -5.95 4.00 4.30
N GLY A 88 -5.63 4.42 3.07
CA GLY A 88 -4.65 3.72 2.22
C GLY A 88 -4.92 2.23 1.99
N VAL A 89 -6.12 1.70 2.24
CA VAL A 89 -6.45 0.29 2.02
C VAL A 89 -7.96 0.20 1.80
N LEU A 90 -8.39 0.27 0.54
CA LEU A 90 -9.19 -0.78 -0.09
C LEU A 90 -9.33 -0.41 -1.57
N TRP A 91 -8.69 -1.21 -2.43
CA TRP A 91 -8.85 -1.23 -3.87
C TRP A 91 -9.90 -2.28 -4.36
N PRO A 92 -11.03 -2.60 -3.70
CA PRO A 92 -11.93 -3.61 -4.23
C PRO A 92 -12.90 -2.98 -5.25
N ALA A 93 -13.01 -1.65 -5.28
CA ALA A 93 -13.87 -0.95 -6.22
C ALA A 93 -13.26 -0.89 -7.63
N LEU A 94 -11.93 -0.83 -7.75
CA LEU A 94 -11.25 -0.78 -9.05
C LEU A 94 -11.02 -2.14 -9.69
N SER A 95 -11.09 -3.22 -8.91
CA SER A 95 -11.26 -4.58 -9.46
C SER A 95 -12.68 -4.84 -10.00
N SER A 96 -13.67 -4.03 -9.60
CA SER A 96 -15.09 -4.24 -9.93
C SER A 96 -15.68 -3.22 -10.90
N LEU A 97 -14.97 -2.12 -11.20
CA LEU A 97 -15.40 -1.13 -12.18
C LEU A 97 -14.60 -1.32 -13.48
N GLN A 98 -15.29 -1.47 -14.60
CA GLN A 98 -14.78 -1.57 -15.98
C GLN A 98 -13.84 -0.42 -16.46
N LEU A 99 -13.26 0.39 -15.57
CA LEU A 99 -12.47 1.57 -15.92
C LEU A 99 -10.98 1.28 -16.20
N LEU A 100 -10.46 0.13 -15.76
CA LEU A 100 -9.04 -0.24 -15.90
C LEU A 100 -8.78 -1.38 -16.90
N SER A 101 -9.82 -2.00 -17.44
CA SER A 101 -9.68 -3.14 -18.36
C SER A 101 -8.89 -2.84 -19.65
N PRO A 102 -8.86 -1.60 -20.21
CA PRO A 102 -7.99 -1.29 -21.35
C PRO A 102 -6.52 -1.04 -20.98
N TRP A 103 -6.24 -0.72 -19.72
CA TRP A 103 -4.94 -0.21 -19.24
C TRP A 103 -4.10 -1.27 -18.50
N PHE A 104 -4.72 -2.39 -18.14
CA PHE A 104 -4.09 -3.54 -17.48
C PHE A 104 -3.73 -4.69 -18.43
N LYS A 105 -3.75 -4.44 -19.75
CA LYS A 105 -3.44 -5.42 -20.78
C LYS A 105 -2.13 -5.10 -21.49
#